data_AF-A0A175QWM3-F1
#
_entry.id   AF-A0A175QWM3-F1
#
_cell.length_a   1.000
_cell.length_b   1.000
_cell.length_c   1.000
_cell.angle_alpha   90.00
_cell.angle_beta   90.00
_cell.angle_gamma   90.00
#
_symmetry.space_group_name_H-M   'P 1'
#
loop_
_entity.id
_entity.type
_entity.pdbx_description
1 polymer ?
#
loop_
_entity_poly.entity_id
_entity_poly.type
_entity_poly.pdbx_seq_one_letter_code
_entity_poly.pdbx_strand_id
1 'polypeptide(L)'
;DFWTLSPESSHQVTWLMGDRGIPKSWRHMNGYSSHTYMWVNAQGEKFWVKYHFHTDQGIENLTQQEADKLAGEDGDYHTRDLFMSIKNGHFPSWTLYMQIMPFAEADEYRYNPFDLTKVWPHSDYPLIKVGKLTLNRNPSDNHAQIEQAAFEPNNLVHGIGLSPDKMLLGRVFAYADAHRARLGVNYKQIPVNAPQSPVNSYSKDGAMRINPVSDPVYAPNSKGGPVADGERYPTDSVWSASGDMVRAPYSLRRDDDDVGQANTLINKVMDDA
;
A
#
# COMPACT_ATOMS: atom_id res chain seq x y z
N ASP A 1 -0.47 -0.84 27.62
CA ASP A 1 -1.44 0.24 27.83
C ASP A 1 -2.27 0.50 26.57
N PHE A 2 -1.73 1.15 25.53
CA PHE A 2 -2.48 1.45 24.31
C PHE A 2 -3.17 0.23 23.66
N TRP A 3 -2.43 -0.84 23.34
CA TRP A 3 -3.00 -2.03 22.69
C TRP A 3 -4.12 -2.70 23.51
N THR A 4 -3.98 -2.75 24.82
CA THR A 4 -5.00 -3.34 25.71
C THR A 4 -6.25 -2.47 25.83
N LEU A 5 -6.16 -1.17 25.53
CA LEU A 5 -7.29 -0.23 25.50
C LEU A 5 -7.88 -0.03 24.10
N SER A 6 -7.23 -0.57 23.06
CA SER A 6 -7.65 -0.52 21.66
C SER A 6 -7.72 -1.97 21.11
N PRO A 7 -8.73 -2.75 21.51
CA PRO A 7 -8.81 -4.18 21.22
C PRO A 7 -8.83 -4.49 19.72
N GLU A 8 -9.22 -3.54 18.85
CA GLU A 8 -9.13 -3.67 17.39
C GLU A 8 -7.69 -3.94 16.90
N SER A 9 -6.68 -3.67 17.73
CA SER A 9 -5.27 -3.98 17.45
C SER A 9 -4.92 -5.47 17.57
N SER A 10 -5.78 -6.30 18.18
CA SER A 10 -5.44 -7.66 18.59
C SER A 10 -4.94 -8.54 17.44
N HIS A 11 -5.55 -8.45 16.26
CA HIS A 11 -5.13 -9.24 15.10
C HIS A 11 -3.69 -8.89 14.67
N GLN A 12 -3.38 -7.60 14.49
CA GLN A 12 -2.05 -7.17 14.08
C GLN A 12 -1.00 -7.38 15.19
N VAL A 13 -1.36 -7.20 16.45
CA VAL A 13 -0.47 -7.47 17.58
C VAL A 13 -0.12 -8.96 17.65
N THR A 14 -1.11 -9.84 17.43
CA THR A 14 -0.87 -11.29 17.38
C THR A 14 0.07 -11.66 16.23
N TRP A 15 -0.13 -11.07 15.04
CA TRP A 15 0.78 -11.25 13.91
C TRP A 15 2.19 -10.74 14.22
N LEU A 16 2.30 -9.56 14.82
CA LEU A 16 3.57 -8.91 15.16
C LEU A 16 4.36 -9.70 16.22
N MET A 17 3.68 -10.34 17.16
CA MET A 17 4.32 -11.09 18.25
C MET A 17 4.66 -12.53 17.86
N GLY A 18 4.24 -13.01 16.68
CA GLY A 18 4.75 -14.24 16.09
C GLY A 18 6.06 -14.04 15.34
N ASP A 19 6.63 -15.11 14.77
CA ASP A 19 7.95 -15.08 14.11
C ASP A 19 8.09 -14.00 13.02
N ARG A 20 7.01 -13.72 12.28
CA ARG A 20 7.01 -12.72 11.22
C ARG A 20 7.18 -11.27 11.73
N GLY A 21 7.17 -11.06 13.04
CA GLY A 21 7.58 -9.81 13.68
C GLY A 21 9.05 -9.46 13.46
N ILE A 22 9.89 -10.47 13.21
CA ILE A 22 11.34 -10.30 13.04
C ILE A 22 11.82 -11.08 11.80
N PRO A 23 11.54 -10.59 10.57
CA PRO A 23 11.98 -11.27 9.37
C PRO A 23 13.51 -11.32 9.30
N LYS A 24 14.06 -12.42 8.79
CA LYS A 24 15.51 -12.60 8.61
C LYS A 24 16.10 -11.59 7.65
N SER A 25 15.40 -11.25 6.58
CA SER A 25 15.73 -10.07 5.80
C SER A 25 14.54 -9.60 5.00
N TRP A 26 14.59 -8.39 4.45
CA TRP A 26 13.50 -7.90 3.58
C TRP A 26 13.21 -8.83 2.40
N ARG A 27 14.19 -9.62 1.94
CA ARG A 27 14.01 -10.58 0.85
C ARG A 27 13.22 -11.82 1.27
N HIS A 28 13.17 -12.15 2.55
CA HIS A 28 12.51 -13.34 3.10
C HIS A 28 11.18 -13.02 3.78
N MET A 29 10.53 -11.93 3.40
CA MET A 29 9.19 -11.57 3.89
C MET A 29 8.24 -11.33 2.72
N ASN A 30 6.96 -11.59 2.95
CA ASN A 30 5.90 -11.19 2.02
C ASN A 30 5.62 -9.68 2.13
N GLY A 31 5.00 -9.12 1.11
CA GLY A 31 4.41 -7.78 1.13
C GLY A 31 2.91 -7.83 0.85
N TYR A 32 2.14 -6.92 1.44
CA TYR A 32 0.69 -6.87 1.27
C TYR A 32 0.20 -5.44 1.11
N SER A 33 -0.83 -5.21 0.29
CA SER A 33 -1.51 -3.91 0.29
C SER A 33 -2.21 -3.63 1.61
N SER A 34 -2.57 -4.70 2.33
CA SER A 34 -3.42 -4.74 3.53
C SER A 34 -4.85 -4.26 3.24
N HIS A 35 -4.99 -3.01 2.83
CA HIS A 35 -6.25 -2.41 2.42
C HIS A 35 -6.89 -3.12 1.23
N THR A 36 -8.20 -3.01 1.20
CA THR A 36 -9.01 -3.26 0.02
C THR A 36 -8.93 -2.05 -0.90
N TYR A 37 -8.66 -2.28 -2.17
CA TYR A 37 -8.73 -1.29 -3.26
C TYR A 37 -9.85 -1.66 -4.23
N MET A 38 -10.17 -0.75 -5.15
CA MET A 38 -11.07 -1.02 -6.26
C MET A 38 -10.29 -1.23 -7.56
N TRP A 39 -10.71 -2.21 -8.36
CA TRP A 39 -10.37 -2.29 -9.78
C TRP A 39 -11.60 -2.02 -10.62
N VAL A 40 -11.40 -1.29 -11.72
CA VAL A 40 -12.40 -1.05 -12.75
C VAL A 40 -11.83 -1.54 -14.09
N ASN A 41 -12.55 -2.43 -14.77
CA ASN A 41 -12.11 -2.93 -16.07
C ASN A 41 -12.58 -2.01 -17.22
N ALA A 42 -12.19 -2.34 -18.45
CA ALA A 42 -12.53 -1.55 -19.63
C ALA A 42 -14.04 -1.49 -19.94
N GLN A 43 -14.84 -2.37 -19.35
CA GLN A 43 -16.30 -2.38 -19.46
C GLN A 43 -16.99 -1.58 -18.33
N GLY A 44 -16.22 -1.01 -17.40
CA GLY A 44 -16.73 -0.29 -16.23
C GLY A 44 -17.16 -1.20 -15.08
N GLU A 45 -16.90 -2.51 -15.16
CA GLU A 45 -17.20 -3.45 -14.09
C GLU A 45 -16.21 -3.26 -12.94
N LYS A 46 -16.74 -3.32 -11.71
CA LYS A 46 -16.00 -3.02 -10.49
C LYS A 46 -15.71 -4.28 -9.70
N PHE A 47 -14.54 -4.31 -9.07
CA PHE A 47 -14.11 -5.39 -8.20
C PHE A 47 -13.37 -4.82 -7.00
N TRP A 48 -13.55 -5.43 -5.83
CA TRP A 48 -12.73 -5.16 -4.67
C TRP A 48 -11.53 -6.09 -4.65
N VAL A 49 -10.34 -5.56 -4.38
CA VAL A 49 -9.10 -6.34 -4.52
C VAL A 49 -8.15 -6.14 -3.34
N LYS A 50 -7.37 -7.19 -3.02
CA LYS A 50 -6.23 -7.15 -2.12
C LYS A 50 -4.98 -7.71 -2.81
N TYR A 51 -3.84 -7.06 -2.62
CA TYR A 51 -2.57 -7.41 -3.25
C TYR A 51 -1.70 -8.20 -2.28
N HIS A 52 -1.14 -9.30 -2.76
CA HIS A 52 -0.29 -10.22 -2.01
C HIS A 52 1.01 -10.48 -2.78
N PHE A 53 2.11 -9.91 -2.33
CA PHE A 53 3.44 -10.17 -2.87
C PHE A 53 4.09 -11.29 -2.06
N HIS A 54 4.08 -12.51 -2.60
CA HIS A 54 4.71 -13.65 -1.94
C HIS A 54 6.18 -13.74 -2.34
N THR A 55 7.06 -13.80 -1.34
CA THR A 55 8.50 -13.92 -1.60
C THR A 55 8.81 -15.25 -2.29
N ASP A 56 9.65 -15.19 -3.33
CA ASP A 56 10.15 -16.39 -4.00
C ASP A 56 11.37 -16.99 -3.28
N GLN A 57 11.89 -16.32 -2.24
CA GLN A 57 13.07 -16.73 -1.47
C GLN A 57 12.73 -17.70 -0.33
N GLY A 58 11.44 -17.87 -0.02
CA GLY A 58 10.98 -18.48 1.23
C GLY A 58 10.87 -17.47 2.36
N ILE A 59 10.01 -17.78 3.34
CA ILE A 59 9.83 -16.95 4.52
C ILE A 59 10.78 -17.46 5.59
N GLU A 60 11.64 -16.57 6.08
CA GLU A 60 12.61 -16.84 7.13
C GLU A 60 12.56 -15.72 8.16
N ASN A 61 12.63 -16.09 9.44
CA ASN A 61 12.54 -15.17 10.56
C ASN A 61 13.71 -15.40 11.52
N LEU A 62 14.00 -14.41 12.36
CA LEU A 62 14.95 -14.51 13.45
C LEU A 62 14.21 -14.78 14.74
N THR A 63 14.84 -15.54 15.63
CA THR A 63 14.45 -15.54 17.05
C THR A 63 14.76 -14.17 17.68
N GLN A 64 14.10 -13.84 18.80
CA GLN A 64 14.38 -12.61 19.55
C GLN A 64 15.88 -12.48 19.91
N GLN A 65 16.51 -13.58 20.33
CA GLN A 65 17.93 -13.58 20.73
C GLN A 65 18.86 -13.26 19.56
N GLU A 66 18.59 -13.83 18.38
CA GLU A 66 19.36 -13.53 17.16
C GLU A 66 19.19 -12.06 16.75
N ALA A 67 17.96 -11.56 16.84
CA ALA A 67 17.61 -10.17 16.53
C ALA A 67 18.32 -9.19 17.46
N ASP A 68 18.32 -9.45 18.77
CA ASP A 68 18.96 -8.60 19.78
C ASP A 68 20.47 -8.52 19.56
N LYS A 69 21.09 -9.66 19.26
CA LYS A 69 22.51 -9.72 18.92
C LYS A 69 22.79 -8.91 17.66
N LEU A 70 22.01 -9.12 16.62
CA LEU A 70 22.22 -8.46 15.33
C LEU A 70 22.01 -6.94 15.40
N ALA A 71 21.04 -6.48 16.20
CA ALA A 71 20.80 -5.07 16.44
C ALA A 71 22.01 -4.36 17.10
N GLY A 72 22.77 -5.08 17.94
CA GLY A 72 24.00 -4.57 18.54
C GLY A 72 25.23 -4.65 17.62
N GLU A 73 25.30 -5.67 16.77
CA GLU A 73 26.44 -5.92 15.88
C GLU A 73 26.34 -5.15 14.55
N ASP A 74 25.13 -4.92 14.04
CA ASP A 74 24.88 -4.37 12.71
C ASP A 74 23.50 -3.72 12.58
N GLY A 75 23.41 -2.42 12.89
CA GLY A 75 22.18 -1.65 12.77
C GLY A 75 21.63 -1.53 11.34
N ASP A 76 22.46 -1.79 10.33
CA ASP A 76 22.10 -1.66 8.91
C ASP A 76 21.89 -3.00 8.21
N TYR A 77 21.70 -4.09 8.96
CA TYR A 77 21.74 -5.45 8.43
C TYR A 77 20.84 -5.70 7.22
N HIS A 78 19.56 -5.31 7.29
CA HIS A 78 18.64 -5.51 6.16
C HIS A 78 19.02 -4.68 4.93
N THR A 79 19.47 -3.43 5.14
CA THR A 79 19.96 -2.56 4.08
C THR A 79 21.18 -3.18 3.39
N ARG A 80 22.12 -3.69 4.18
CA ARG A 80 23.34 -4.34 3.68
C ARG A 80 23.02 -5.64 2.96
N ASP A 81 22.15 -6.48 3.51
CA ASP A 81 21.72 -7.74 2.88
C ASP A 81 21.12 -7.49 1.50
N LEU A 82 20.18 -6.55 1.37
CA LEU A 82 19.55 -6.23 0.09
C LEU A 82 20.56 -5.67 -0.91
N PHE A 83 21.38 -4.72 -0.48
CA PHE A 83 22.40 -4.11 -1.33
C PHE A 83 23.40 -5.15 -1.86
N MET A 84 23.94 -5.99 -0.97
CA MET A 84 24.92 -7.02 -1.34
C MET A 84 24.29 -8.10 -2.21
N SER A 85 23.04 -8.49 -1.95
CA SER A 85 22.34 -9.50 -2.77
C SER A 85 22.20 -9.02 -4.21
N ILE A 86 21.72 -7.79 -4.42
CA ILE A 86 21.62 -7.20 -5.76
C ILE A 86 23.00 -7.03 -6.41
N LYS A 87 23.99 -6.54 -5.65
CA LYS A 87 25.36 -6.36 -6.14
C LYS A 87 25.99 -7.67 -6.63
N ASN A 88 25.68 -8.77 -5.96
CA ASN A 88 26.21 -10.11 -6.27
C ASN A 88 25.37 -10.86 -7.32
N GLY A 89 24.36 -10.23 -7.93
CA GLY A 89 23.49 -10.85 -8.93
C GLY A 89 22.41 -11.78 -8.37
N HIS A 90 22.25 -11.81 -7.04
CA HIS A 90 21.18 -12.54 -6.36
C HIS A 90 19.94 -11.64 -6.24
N PHE A 91 19.25 -11.44 -7.36
CA PHE A 91 18.09 -10.55 -7.44
C PHE A 91 16.88 -11.15 -6.73
N PRO A 92 16.40 -10.56 -5.61
CA PRO A 92 15.20 -11.07 -4.95
C PRO A 92 13.96 -10.76 -5.77
N SER A 93 12.96 -11.63 -5.62
CA SER A 93 11.72 -11.48 -6.32
C SER A 93 10.50 -11.90 -5.50
N TRP A 94 9.34 -11.41 -5.95
CA TRP A 94 8.04 -11.71 -5.37
C TRP A 94 7.04 -12.02 -6.46
N THR A 95 6.26 -13.08 -6.29
CA THR A 95 5.10 -13.34 -7.14
C THR A 95 3.90 -12.57 -6.60
N LEU A 96 3.29 -11.72 -7.45
CA LEU A 96 2.07 -11.00 -7.14
C LEU A 96 0.86 -11.93 -7.34
N TYR A 97 0.09 -12.06 -6.28
CA TYR A 97 -1.24 -12.65 -6.24
C TYR A 97 -2.28 -11.62 -5.84
N MET A 98 -3.52 -11.83 -6.31
CA MET A 98 -4.66 -10.98 -5.99
C MET A 98 -5.80 -11.83 -5.43
N GLN A 99 -6.49 -11.29 -4.43
CA GLN A 99 -7.87 -11.69 -4.16
C GLN A 99 -8.78 -10.71 -4.89
N ILE A 100 -9.83 -11.22 -5.52
CA ILE A 100 -10.79 -10.44 -6.30
C ILE A 100 -12.20 -10.78 -5.81
N MET A 101 -12.87 -9.81 -5.21
CA MET A 101 -14.24 -9.88 -4.73
C MET A 101 -15.15 -9.11 -5.70
N PRO A 102 -16.23 -9.71 -6.21
CA PRO A 102 -17.24 -8.98 -6.99
C PRO A 102 -17.81 -7.80 -6.20
N PHE A 103 -18.04 -6.66 -6.87
CA PHE A 103 -18.42 -5.42 -6.18
C PHE A 103 -19.64 -5.56 -5.25
N ALA A 104 -20.66 -6.30 -5.70
CA ALA A 104 -21.92 -6.50 -4.97
C ALA A 104 -21.79 -7.43 -3.76
N GLU A 105 -20.81 -8.34 -3.74
CA GLU A 105 -20.64 -9.29 -2.62
C GLU A 105 -20.12 -8.61 -1.35
N ALA A 106 -19.53 -7.42 -1.48
CA ALA A 106 -19.03 -6.67 -0.33
C ALA A 106 -20.11 -6.29 0.68
N ASP A 107 -21.37 -6.13 0.27
CA ASP A 107 -22.47 -5.73 1.15
C ASP A 107 -22.88 -6.86 2.11
N GLU A 108 -22.84 -8.11 1.63
CA GLU A 108 -23.28 -9.29 2.38
C GLU A 108 -22.12 -10.09 2.98
N TYR A 109 -20.87 -9.73 2.66
CA TYR A 109 -19.72 -10.48 3.14
C TYR A 109 -19.61 -10.48 4.68
N ARG A 110 -19.22 -11.65 5.21
CA ARG A 110 -19.29 -11.98 6.64
C ARG A 110 -18.35 -11.16 7.52
N TYR A 111 -17.22 -10.72 6.97
CA TYR A 111 -16.33 -9.73 7.55
C TYR A 111 -16.51 -8.42 6.79
N ASN A 112 -16.36 -7.27 7.45
CA ASN A 112 -16.34 -6.01 6.72
C ASN A 112 -15.11 -5.94 5.82
N PRO A 113 -15.25 -5.94 4.48
CA PRO A 113 -14.10 -5.92 3.59
C PRO A 113 -13.34 -4.59 3.61
N PHE A 114 -13.88 -3.56 4.24
CA PHE A 114 -13.29 -2.21 4.37
C PHE A 114 -12.74 -1.94 5.78
N ASP A 115 -12.85 -2.92 6.68
CA ASP A 115 -12.14 -2.90 7.97
C ASP A 115 -10.73 -3.48 7.76
N LEU A 116 -9.71 -2.63 7.94
CA LEU A 116 -8.31 -2.99 7.78
C LEU A 116 -7.87 -4.12 8.71
N THR A 117 -8.54 -4.29 9.85
CA THR A 117 -8.22 -5.35 10.82
C THR A 117 -8.69 -6.73 10.35
N LYS A 118 -9.46 -6.81 9.26
CA LYS A 118 -10.03 -8.05 8.73
C LYS A 118 -9.30 -8.53 7.48
N VAL A 119 -8.82 -9.77 7.51
CA VAL A 119 -8.37 -10.50 6.32
C VAL A 119 -9.54 -11.16 5.61
N TRP A 120 -9.40 -11.39 4.30
CA TRP A 120 -10.32 -12.24 3.55
C TRP A 120 -9.75 -13.65 3.51
N PRO A 121 -10.39 -14.65 4.11
CA PRO A 121 -9.90 -16.02 4.03
C PRO A 121 -9.72 -16.47 2.58
N HIS A 122 -8.58 -17.10 2.30
CA HIS A 122 -8.26 -17.58 0.95
C HIS A 122 -9.21 -18.70 0.49
N SER A 123 -9.92 -19.35 1.42
CA SER A 123 -11.01 -20.29 1.11
C SER A 123 -12.20 -19.60 0.43
N ASP A 124 -12.44 -18.33 0.77
CA ASP A 124 -13.60 -17.57 0.32
C ASP A 124 -13.23 -16.84 -0.98
N TYR A 125 -12.05 -16.22 -1.00
CA TYR A 125 -11.47 -15.59 -2.20
C TYR A 125 -10.04 -16.10 -2.43
N PRO A 126 -9.85 -17.10 -3.29
CA PRO A 126 -8.54 -17.67 -3.60
C PRO A 126 -7.56 -16.67 -4.22
N LEU A 127 -6.27 -16.96 -4.08
CA LEU A 127 -5.20 -16.18 -4.69
C LEU A 127 -5.10 -16.45 -6.20
N ILE A 128 -5.20 -15.38 -6.99
CA ILE A 128 -5.05 -15.40 -8.44
C ILE A 128 -3.67 -14.83 -8.79
N LYS A 129 -2.83 -15.62 -9.46
CA LYS A 129 -1.49 -15.20 -9.89
C LYS A 129 -1.58 -14.14 -10.99
N VAL A 130 -0.87 -13.02 -10.83
CA VAL A 130 -0.82 -11.92 -11.81
C VAL A 130 0.53 -11.83 -12.49
N GLY A 131 1.61 -11.77 -11.71
CA GLY A 131 2.94 -11.47 -12.26
C GLY A 131 4.05 -11.57 -11.23
N LYS A 132 5.22 -11.02 -11.56
CA LYS A 132 6.43 -11.12 -10.75
C LYS A 132 7.14 -9.77 -10.66
N LEU A 133 7.47 -9.37 -9.44
CA LEU A 133 8.35 -8.23 -9.12
C LEU A 133 9.77 -8.77 -8.91
N THR A 134 10.78 -8.11 -9.48
CA THR A 134 12.20 -8.46 -9.26
C THR A 134 13.00 -7.19 -9.02
N LEU A 135 13.78 -7.17 -7.94
CA LEU A 135 14.69 -6.06 -7.64
C LEU A 135 16.07 -6.40 -8.19
N ASN A 136 16.50 -5.68 -9.21
CA ASN A 136 17.72 -6.01 -9.97
C ASN A 136 18.74 -4.87 -10.07
N ARG A 137 18.53 -3.77 -9.33
CA ARG A 137 19.38 -2.59 -9.41
C ARG A 137 19.43 -1.85 -8.08
N ASN A 138 20.64 -1.59 -7.60
CA ASN A 138 20.89 -0.76 -6.42
C ASN A 138 20.77 0.73 -6.77
N PRO A 139 20.46 1.60 -5.80
CA PRO A 139 20.57 3.03 -5.97
C PRO A 139 22.04 3.41 -6.22
N SER A 140 22.27 4.40 -7.09
CA SER A 140 23.57 5.05 -7.26
C SER A 140 23.82 6.11 -6.19
N ASP A 141 22.75 6.68 -5.64
CA ASP A 141 22.76 7.64 -4.55
C ASP A 141 21.58 7.35 -3.62
N ASN A 142 21.86 6.87 -2.40
CA ASN A 142 20.82 6.50 -1.45
C ASN A 142 19.97 7.71 -1.04
N HIS A 143 20.57 8.87 -0.84
CA HIS A 143 19.83 10.04 -0.40
C HIS A 143 18.89 10.54 -1.50
N ALA A 144 19.41 10.74 -2.72
CA ALA A 144 18.62 11.28 -3.82
C ALA A 144 17.54 10.31 -4.34
N GLN A 145 17.73 9.00 -4.20
CA GLN A 145 16.84 7.99 -4.78
C GLN A 145 16.01 7.21 -3.76
N ILE A 146 16.44 7.10 -2.50
CA ILE A 146 15.70 6.38 -1.45
C ILE A 146 15.14 7.38 -0.42
N GLU A 147 15.99 8.20 0.20
CA GLU A 147 15.53 9.14 1.23
C GLU A 147 14.57 10.20 0.67
N GLN A 148 14.81 10.66 -0.56
CA GLN A 148 13.92 11.62 -1.25
C GLN A 148 12.76 10.98 -2.00
N ALA A 149 12.63 9.64 -1.99
CA ALA A 149 11.48 8.98 -2.56
C ALA A 149 10.20 9.36 -1.78
N ALA A 150 9.12 9.58 -2.50
CA ALA A 150 7.86 10.07 -1.97
C ALA A 150 6.69 9.17 -2.39
N PHE A 151 6.61 8.00 -1.75
CA PHE A 151 5.49 7.07 -1.94
C PHE A 151 4.22 7.62 -1.29
N GLU A 152 3.09 7.52 -1.99
CA GLU A 152 1.79 8.00 -1.51
C GLU A 152 0.64 7.19 -2.14
N PRO A 153 -0.36 6.71 -1.37
CA PRO A 153 -1.48 5.93 -1.93
C PRO A 153 -2.38 6.71 -2.89
N ASN A 154 -2.28 8.03 -2.94
CA ASN A 154 -3.03 8.89 -3.85
C ASN A 154 -2.41 8.99 -5.26
N ASN A 155 -1.23 8.39 -5.49
CA ASN A 155 -0.67 8.17 -6.83
C ASN A 155 -1.38 6.99 -7.53
N LEU A 156 -2.68 7.15 -7.73
CA LEU A 156 -3.52 6.20 -8.45
C LEU A 156 -3.37 6.38 -9.96
N VAL A 157 -3.68 5.30 -10.69
CA VAL A 157 -3.77 5.28 -12.15
C VAL A 157 -5.16 4.80 -12.57
N HIS A 158 -5.59 5.16 -13.78
CA HIS A 158 -6.90 4.75 -14.29
C HIS A 158 -7.08 3.22 -14.21
N GLY A 159 -8.28 2.79 -13.81
CA GLY A 159 -8.60 1.40 -13.50
C GLY A 159 -8.32 0.98 -12.05
N ILE A 160 -7.66 1.81 -11.23
CA ILE A 160 -7.43 1.54 -9.81
C ILE A 160 -8.03 2.66 -8.96
N GLY A 161 -8.87 2.30 -7.99
CA GLY A 161 -9.51 3.21 -7.05
C GLY A 161 -9.30 2.84 -5.60
N LEU A 162 -9.79 3.72 -4.74
CA LEU A 162 -9.82 3.53 -3.29
C LEU A 162 -11.01 2.64 -2.89
N SER A 163 -11.19 2.46 -1.58
CA SER A 163 -12.37 1.83 -1.01
C SER A 163 -12.88 2.66 0.17
N PRO A 164 -14.05 2.32 0.74
CA PRO A 164 -14.56 2.88 1.98
C PRO A 164 -13.68 2.65 3.23
N ASP A 165 -12.49 2.04 3.10
CA ASP A 165 -11.56 1.86 4.21
C ASP A 165 -11.09 3.22 4.75
N LYS A 166 -11.57 3.58 5.95
CA LYS A 166 -11.27 4.83 6.66
C LYS A 166 -9.77 5.06 6.85
N MET A 167 -8.98 4.00 7.08
CA MET A 167 -7.53 4.11 7.22
C MET A 167 -6.90 4.47 5.86
N LEU A 168 -7.33 3.81 4.78
CA LEU A 168 -6.86 4.13 3.43
C LEU A 168 -7.20 5.58 3.05
N LEU A 169 -8.44 6.01 3.28
CA LEU A 169 -8.89 7.39 3.00
C LEU A 169 -8.06 8.43 3.78
N GLY A 170 -7.70 8.15 5.04
CA GLY A 170 -6.78 9.00 5.80
C GLY A 170 -5.38 9.08 5.17
N ARG A 171 -4.84 7.95 4.70
CA ARG A 171 -3.51 7.88 4.07
C ARG A 171 -3.45 8.63 2.72
N VAL A 172 -4.56 8.68 1.98
CA VAL A 172 -4.67 9.41 0.70
C VAL A 172 -4.38 10.90 0.89
N PHE A 173 -4.72 11.46 2.05
CA PHE A 173 -4.35 12.83 2.41
C PHE A 173 -2.93 12.91 3.00
N ALA A 174 -2.64 12.08 4.01
CA ALA A 174 -1.51 12.27 4.92
C ALA A 174 -0.12 12.27 4.25
N TYR A 175 0.11 11.40 3.27
CA TYR A 175 1.46 11.23 2.70
C TYR A 175 1.90 12.44 1.88
N ALA A 176 1.05 12.93 0.97
CA ALA A 176 1.36 14.09 0.16
C ALA A 176 1.53 15.35 1.02
N ASP A 177 0.76 15.48 2.10
CA ASP A 177 0.93 16.55 3.09
C ASP A 177 2.32 16.49 3.74
N ALA A 178 2.69 15.32 4.27
CA ALA A 178 4.01 15.11 4.87
C ALA A 178 5.16 15.35 3.87
N HIS A 179 5.02 14.92 2.61
CA HIS A 179 6.05 15.13 1.58
C HIS A 179 6.25 16.60 1.24
N ARG A 180 5.18 17.42 1.22
CA ARG A 180 5.31 18.88 1.03
C ARG A 180 6.10 19.53 2.17
N ALA A 181 5.89 19.09 3.41
CA ALA A 181 6.65 19.59 4.55
C ALA A 181 8.10 19.09 4.55
N ARG A 182 8.32 17.81 4.24
CA ARG A 182 9.63 17.14 4.31
C ARG A 182 10.56 17.46 3.15
N LEU A 183 10.03 17.53 1.93
CA LEU A 183 10.81 17.67 0.69
C LEU A 183 10.53 18.98 -0.06
N GLY A 184 9.49 19.71 0.34
CA GLY A 184 9.06 20.96 -0.30
C GLY A 184 7.94 20.76 -1.31
N VAL A 185 7.31 21.88 -1.68
CA VAL A 185 6.09 21.90 -2.51
C VAL A 185 6.28 21.33 -3.93
N ASN A 186 7.51 21.31 -4.44
CA ASN A 186 7.86 20.78 -5.75
C ASN A 186 8.52 19.38 -5.70
N TYR A 187 8.36 18.60 -4.61
CA TYR A 187 9.00 17.28 -4.45
C TYR A 187 8.75 16.29 -5.60
N LYS A 188 7.61 16.43 -6.31
CA LYS A 188 7.28 15.62 -7.49
C LYS A 188 8.21 15.87 -8.70
N GLN A 189 9.02 16.94 -8.68
CA GLN A 189 10.04 17.24 -9.70
C GLN A 189 11.40 16.61 -9.38
N ILE A 190 11.60 16.07 -8.18
CA ILE A 190 12.81 15.31 -7.85
C ILE A 190 12.82 14.07 -8.76
N PRO A 191 13.94 13.72 -9.43
CA PRO A 191 13.95 12.70 -10.48
C PRO A 191 13.34 11.35 -10.10
N VAL A 192 13.51 10.89 -8.84
CA VAL A 192 12.93 9.61 -8.40
C VAL A 192 11.40 9.64 -8.22
N ASN A 193 10.82 10.83 -8.07
CA ASN A 193 9.37 11.03 -7.91
C ASN A 193 8.69 11.44 -9.21
N ALA A 194 9.46 11.78 -10.25
CA ALA A 194 8.93 12.21 -11.53
C ALA A 194 8.35 11.00 -12.30
N PRO A 195 7.14 11.12 -12.87
CA PRO A 195 6.60 10.07 -13.72
C PRO A 195 7.39 9.96 -15.03
N GLN A 196 7.30 8.79 -15.66
CA GLN A 196 7.89 8.59 -17.00
C GLN A 196 7.10 9.31 -18.10
N SER A 197 5.81 9.57 -17.88
CA SER A 197 4.95 10.32 -18.79
C SER A 197 5.10 11.83 -18.57
N PRO A 198 4.87 12.66 -19.61
CA PRO A 198 4.77 14.11 -19.43
C PRO A 198 3.70 14.51 -18.40
N VAL A 199 3.98 15.56 -17.63
CA VAL A 199 3.04 16.12 -16.65
C VAL A 199 2.49 17.43 -17.18
N ASN A 200 1.21 17.44 -17.53
CA ASN A 200 0.49 18.64 -17.95
C ASN A 200 -0.42 19.10 -16.80
N SER A 201 0.04 20.06 -16.00
CA SER A 201 -0.63 20.52 -14.79
C SER A 201 -0.66 22.05 -14.70
N TYR A 202 -1.72 22.59 -14.11
CA TYR A 202 -1.84 24.01 -13.79
C TYR A 202 -1.04 24.44 -12.54
N SER A 203 -0.41 23.50 -11.82
CA SER A 203 0.45 23.84 -10.68
C SER A 203 1.71 24.62 -11.12
N LYS A 204 1.82 25.87 -10.68
CA LYS A 204 2.92 26.79 -11.02
C LYS A 204 3.69 27.24 -9.76
N ASP A 205 4.89 27.76 -10.00
CA ASP A 205 5.77 28.38 -9.00
C ASP A 205 6.18 27.42 -7.86
N GLY A 206 6.26 27.94 -6.63
CA GLY A 206 6.71 27.23 -5.42
C GLY A 206 8.23 27.21 -5.24
N ALA A 207 8.67 26.96 -4.01
CA ALA A 207 10.10 26.83 -3.70
C ALA A 207 10.75 25.70 -4.52
N MET A 208 12.01 25.91 -4.93
CA MET A 208 12.80 24.95 -5.70
C MET A 208 12.11 24.48 -6.99
N ARG A 209 11.45 25.39 -7.71
CA ARG A 209 10.89 25.12 -9.03
C ARG A 209 12.02 24.89 -10.04
N ILE A 210 12.05 23.73 -10.68
CA ILE A 210 13.10 23.35 -11.66
C ILE A 210 12.53 23.39 -13.09
N ASN A 211 11.33 22.86 -13.28
CA ASN A 211 10.72 22.78 -14.60
C ASN A 211 10.03 24.12 -14.97
N PRO A 212 10.43 24.80 -16.07
CA PRO A 212 9.74 25.99 -16.53
C PRO A 212 8.32 25.63 -17.00
N VAL A 213 7.34 26.50 -16.72
CA VAL A 213 5.97 26.33 -17.21
C VAL A 213 5.49 27.62 -17.87
N SER A 214 5.22 27.52 -19.17
CA SER A 214 4.72 28.58 -20.04
C SER A 214 3.19 28.61 -20.15
N ASP A 215 2.52 27.56 -19.69
CA ASP A 215 1.08 27.40 -19.84
C ASP A 215 0.29 28.48 -19.09
N PRO A 216 -0.94 28.79 -19.54
CA PRO A 216 -1.88 29.60 -18.79
C PRO A 216 -2.09 29.04 -17.37
N VAL A 217 -2.32 29.93 -16.39
CA VAL A 217 -2.49 29.55 -14.97
C VAL A 217 -3.93 29.22 -14.59
N TYR A 218 -4.81 28.99 -15.57
CA TYR A 218 -6.24 28.80 -15.35
C TYR A 218 -6.90 27.91 -16.43
N ALA A 219 -8.00 27.26 -16.05
CA ALA A 219 -8.90 26.54 -16.93
C ALA A 219 -10.36 27.01 -16.70
N PRO A 220 -11.23 26.97 -17.72
CA PRO A 220 -10.90 26.76 -19.14
C PRO A 220 -10.14 27.97 -19.73
N ASN A 221 -9.39 27.77 -20.80
CA ASN A 221 -8.70 28.85 -21.51
C ASN A 221 -8.65 28.61 -23.02
N SER A 222 -8.46 29.68 -23.79
CA SER A 222 -8.35 29.64 -25.27
C SER A 222 -6.90 29.62 -25.77
N LYS A 223 -5.93 29.31 -24.90
CA LYS A 223 -4.49 29.46 -25.15
C LYS A 223 -3.75 28.11 -25.18
N GLY A 224 -4.48 27.00 -25.22
CA GLY A 224 -3.90 25.65 -25.36
C GLY A 224 -3.28 25.10 -24.07
N GLY A 225 -3.72 25.55 -22.89
CA GLY A 225 -3.29 24.96 -21.62
C GLY A 225 -3.84 23.53 -21.40
N PRO A 226 -3.39 22.82 -20.34
CA PRO A 226 -3.82 21.45 -20.05
C PRO A 226 -5.35 21.28 -20.00
N VAL A 227 -5.87 20.19 -20.55
CA VAL A 227 -7.31 19.84 -20.49
C VAL A 227 -7.46 18.42 -19.97
N ALA A 228 -8.35 18.22 -19.01
CA ALA A 228 -8.67 16.89 -18.51
C ALA A 228 -9.48 16.11 -19.55
N ASP A 229 -9.06 14.88 -19.82
CA ASP A 229 -9.74 13.97 -20.76
C ASP A 229 -10.62 12.98 -19.98
N GLY A 230 -11.81 13.46 -19.58
CA GLY A 230 -12.77 12.66 -18.82
C GLY A 230 -13.50 11.60 -19.63
N GLU A 231 -13.44 11.66 -20.97
CA GLU A 231 -14.00 10.63 -21.84
C GLU A 231 -13.08 9.40 -21.85
N ARG A 232 -11.77 9.61 -21.98
CA ARG A 232 -10.78 8.54 -21.97
C ARG A 232 -10.44 8.03 -20.57
N TYR A 233 -10.51 8.91 -19.56
CA TYR A 233 -10.17 8.60 -18.17
C TYR A 233 -11.30 9.03 -17.24
N PRO A 234 -12.48 8.38 -17.31
CA PRO A 234 -13.61 8.72 -16.46
C PRO A 234 -13.30 8.46 -14.97
N THR A 235 -14.00 9.20 -14.10
CA THR A 235 -14.01 8.95 -12.64
C THR A 235 -14.96 7.80 -12.34
N ASP A 236 -14.62 6.60 -12.80
CA ASP A 236 -15.45 5.40 -12.73
C ASP A 236 -15.23 4.58 -11.46
N SER A 237 -14.10 4.77 -10.77
CA SER A 237 -13.72 4.10 -9.52
C SER A 237 -14.41 4.66 -8.27
N VAL A 238 -15.74 4.80 -8.37
CA VAL A 238 -16.62 5.36 -7.34
C VAL A 238 -17.49 4.30 -6.67
N TRP A 239 -17.92 4.56 -5.44
CA TRP A 239 -18.94 3.81 -4.72
C TRP A 239 -19.99 4.76 -4.15
N SER A 240 -21.16 4.22 -3.79
CA SER A 240 -22.25 5.00 -3.21
C SER A 240 -22.10 5.13 -1.70
N ALA A 241 -22.53 6.27 -1.14
CA ALA A 241 -22.65 6.49 0.28
C ALA A 241 -23.93 7.29 0.57
N SER A 242 -24.57 7.04 1.71
CA SER A 242 -25.79 7.75 2.15
C SER A 242 -25.86 7.80 3.68
N GLY A 243 -26.66 8.72 4.23
CA GLY A 243 -26.83 8.93 5.67
C GLY A 243 -26.33 10.28 6.16
N ASP A 244 -26.46 10.51 7.48
CA ASP A 244 -26.02 11.74 8.13
C ASP A 244 -24.49 11.78 8.32
N MET A 245 -23.93 12.98 8.47
CA MET A 245 -22.53 13.14 8.86
C MET A 245 -22.33 12.72 10.32
N VAL A 246 -21.59 11.63 10.54
CA VAL A 246 -21.41 11.01 11.86
C VAL A 246 -19.96 10.68 12.19
N ARG A 247 -19.67 10.49 13.47
CA ARG A 247 -18.48 9.80 13.97
C ARG A 247 -18.93 8.46 14.54
N ALA A 248 -18.75 7.40 13.77
CA ALA A 248 -19.22 6.08 14.16
C ALA A 248 -18.16 5.00 13.84
N PRO A 249 -18.13 3.91 14.63
CA PRO A 249 -17.46 2.69 14.21
C PRO A 249 -18.09 2.17 12.90
N TYR A 250 -17.45 1.20 12.27
CA TYR A 250 -18.16 0.46 11.22
C TYR A 250 -19.35 -0.29 11.83
N SER A 251 -20.43 -0.43 11.05
CA SER A 251 -21.46 -1.42 11.37
C SER A 251 -20.84 -2.81 11.28
N LEU A 252 -20.96 -3.59 12.34
CA LEU A 252 -20.42 -4.95 12.40
C LEU A 252 -21.16 -5.86 11.41
N ARG A 253 -20.40 -6.64 10.65
CA ARG A 253 -20.90 -7.77 9.88
C ARG A 253 -21.05 -8.99 10.79
N ARG A 254 -21.62 -10.07 10.23
CA ARG A 254 -21.97 -11.29 10.98
C ARG A 254 -20.82 -11.86 11.81
N ASP A 255 -19.61 -11.88 11.25
CA ASP A 255 -18.43 -12.49 11.87
C ASP A 255 -17.44 -11.42 12.38
N ASP A 256 -17.79 -10.13 12.35
CA ASP A 256 -16.89 -9.07 12.80
C ASP A 256 -16.79 -9.01 14.33
N ASP A 257 -15.58 -9.16 14.83
CA ASP A 257 -15.16 -8.85 16.19
C ASP A 257 -13.68 -8.40 16.19
N ASP A 258 -13.12 -8.16 17.36
CA ASP A 258 -11.72 -7.73 17.49
C ASP A 258 -10.72 -8.90 17.63
N VAL A 259 -11.20 -10.10 17.99
CA VAL A 259 -10.35 -11.21 18.46
C VAL A 259 -10.48 -12.49 17.65
N GLY A 260 -11.55 -12.70 16.90
CA GLY A 260 -11.86 -13.96 16.22
C GLY A 260 -10.82 -14.34 15.18
N GLN A 261 -10.35 -13.40 14.37
CA GLN A 261 -9.28 -13.67 13.40
C GLN A 261 -7.91 -13.86 14.07
N ALA A 262 -7.62 -13.14 15.15
CA ALA A 262 -6.43 -13.36 15.97
C ALA A 262 -6.41 -14.78 16.58
N ASN A 263 -7.54 -15.21 17.15
CA ASN A 263 -7.74 -16.55 17.68
C ASN A 263 -7.61 -17.60 16.57
N THR A 264 -8.11 -17.33 15.37
CA THR A 264 -7.97 -18.25 14.22
C THR A 264 -6.50 -18.41 13.83
N LEU A 265 -5.73 -17.32 13.78
CA LEU A 265 -4.30 -17.35 13.51
C LEU A 265 -3.57 -18.26 14.53
N ILE A 266 -3.80 -18.04 15.82
CA ILE A 266 -3.16 -18.83 16.89
C ILE A 266 -3.57 -20.31 16.81
N ASN A 267 -4.87 -20.59 16.74
CA ASN A 267 -5.38 -21.95 16.98
C ASN A 267 -5.50 -22.82 15.72
N LYS A 268 -5.37 -22.24 14.52
CA LYS A 268 -5.62 -22.93 13.25
C LYS A 268 -4.55 -22.74 12.19
N VAL A 269 -3.63 -21.79 12.36
CA VAL A 269 -2.61 -21.46 11.35
C VAL A 269 -1.20 -21.65 11.89
N MET A 270 -0.92 -21.19 13.12
CA MET A 270 0.35 -21.43 13.78
C MET A 270 0.50 -22.91 14.15
N ASP A 271 1.74 -23.40 14.13
CA ASP A 271 2.12 -24.71 14.65
C ASP A 271 2.63 -24.60 16.10
N ASP A 272 2.94 -25.75 16.71
CA ASP A 272 3.41 -25.84 18.10
C ASP A 272 4.92 -25.53 18.27
N ALA A 273 5.61 -25.13 17.19
CA ALA A 273 7.08 -25.06 17.13
C ALA A 273 7.67 -23.85 17.86
#